data_AF-A0A8U0Q8Y2-F1
#
_entry.id   AF-A0A8U0Q8Y2-F1
#
_cell.length_a   1.000
_cell.length_b   1.000
_cell.length_c   1.000
_cell.angle_alpha   90.00
_cell.angle_beta   90.00
_cell.angle_gamma   90.00
#
_symmetry.space_group_name_H-M   'P 1'
#
loop_
_entity.id
_entity.type
_entity.pdbx_description
1 polymer ?
#
loop_
_entity_poly.entity_id
_entity_poly.type
_entity_poly.pdbx_seq_one_letter_code
_entity_poly.pdbx_strand_id
1 'polypeptide(L)'
;MHQLFGLVLGQRDLSRAGDLFSLEDSEIEDCLSQALEEIKAISCSPDYLTNDNDQAVVEICITRITTAIRETRSIERHGGALVGLWESCLEHNLTPQGKDEDTPHAKIASDITSCILQNYSRPPVMALAVPVAVRFLQRGNRELSRNMSSYLSLAAMAKADLLVEHTEAITCSVLGVDVK
;
A
#
# COMPACT_ATOMS: atom_id res chain seq x y z
N MET A 1 -14.01 -11.04 -10.11
CA MET A 1 -12.55 -11.12 -10.26
C MET A 1 -12.21 -11.76 -11.59
N HIS A 2 -11.20 -11.23 -12.31
CA HIS A 2 -10.68 -11.87 -13.53
C HIS A 2 -10.18 -13.29 -13.22
N GLN A 3 -10.37 -14.25 -14.15
CA GLN A 3 -10.09 -15.67 -13.89
C GLN A 3 -8.65 -15.90 -13.42
N LEU A 4 -7.68 -15.22 -14.03
CA LEU A 4 -6.27 -15.39 -13.68
C LEU A 4 -5.93 -14.86 -12.27
N PHE A 5 -6.53 -13.74 -11.85
CA PHE A 5 -6.42 -13.29 -10.46
C PHE A 5 -7.09 -14.29 -9.50
N GLY A 6 -8.20 -14.91 -9.90
CA GLY A 6 -8.85 -15.97 -9.12
C GLY A 6 -7.96 -17.21 -8.92
N LEU A 7 -7.14 -17.56 -9.90
CA LEU A 7 -6.14 -18.64 -9.77
C LEU A 7 -4.98 -18.20 -8.87
N VAL A 8 -4.35 -17.07 -9.20
CA VAL A 8 -3.11 -16.64 -8.54
C VAL A 8 -3.38 -16.22 -7.09
N LEU A 9 -4.37 -15.36 -6.86
CA LEU A 9 -4.75 -14.95 -5.50
C LEU A 9 -5.62 -16.02 -4.84
N GLY A 10 -6.75 -16.40 -5.44
CA GLY A 10 -7.72 -17.28 -4.79
C GLY A 10 -7.20 -18.70 -4.51
N GLN A 11 -6.33 -19.25 -5.36
CA GLN A 11 -5.77 -20.61 -5.20
C GLN A 11 -4.28 -20.60 -4.83
N ARG A 12 -3.68 -19.42 -4.63
CA ARG A 12 -2.25 -19.24 -4.34
C ARG A 12 -1.35 -19.85 -5.42
N ASP A 13 -1.81 -19.89 -6.67
CA ASP A 13 -1.10 -20.54 -7.78
C ASP A 13 0.01 -19.62 -8.34
N LEU A 14 1.17 -19.65 -7.70
CA LEU A 14 2.35 -18.88 -8.11
C LEU A 14 2.83 -19.23 -9.52
N SER A 15 2.62 -20.46 -9.99
CA SER A 15 3.05 -20.89 -11.33
C SER A 15 2.36 -20.12 -12.46
N ARG A 16 1.19 -19.54 -12.17
CA ARG A 16 0.37 -18.74 -13.09
C ARG A 16 0.59 -17.23 -12.92
N ALA A 17 1.36 -16.79 -11.93
CA ALA A 17 1.51 -15.38 -11.61
C ALA A 17 2.16 -14.57 -12.74
N GLY A 18 3.11 -15.18 -13.48
CA GLY A 18 3.75 -14.55 -14.64
C GLY A 18 2.78 -14.23 -15.78
N ASP A 19 1.74 -15.04 -15.97
CA ASP A 19 0.74 -14.85 -17.03
C ASP A 19 -0.07 -13.55 -16.83
N LEU A 20 -0.12 -13.01 -15.61
CA LEU A 20 -0.83 -11.75 -15.31
C LEU A 20 -0.27 -10.57 -16.13
N PHE A 21 1.00 -10.61 -16.50
CA PHE A 21 1.65 -9.55 -17.30
C PHE A 21 1.35 -9.63 -18.80
N SER A 22 0.69 -10.71 -19.26
CA SER A 22 0.16 -10.79 -20.63
C SER A 22 -1.25 -10.25 -20.77
N LEU A 23 -1.93 -9.92 -19.67
CA LEU A 23 -3.27 -9.32 -19.69
C LEU A 23 -3.20 -7.83 -19.97
N GLU A 24 -4.12 -7.33 -20.79
CA GLU A 24 -4.29 -5.90 -21.03
C GLU A 24 -4.74 -5.19 -19.75
N ASP A 25 -4.23 -3.98 -19.49
CA ASP A 25 -4.57 -3.25 -18.25
C ASP A 25 -6.08 -2.97 -18.13
N SER A 26 -6.73 -2.67 -19.26
CA SER A 26 -8.18 -2.43 -19.33
C SER A 26 -9.03 -3.68 -19.08
N GLU A 27 -8.49 -4.89 -19.34
CA GLU A 27 -9.20 -6.15 -19.11
C GLU A 27 -9.37 -6.45 -17.61
N ILE A 28 -8.43 -5.97 -16.79
CA ILE A 28 -8.39 -6.25 -15.36
C ILE A 28 -8.83 -5.09 -14.48
N GLU A 29 -8.97 -3.88 -15.03
CA GLU A 29 -9.30 -2.65 -14.29
C GLU A 29 -10.49 -2.84 -13.33
N ASP A 30 -11.59 -3.41 -13.84
CA ASP A 30 -12.83 -3.56 -13.07
C ASP A 30 -12.69 -4.43 -11.82
N CYS A 31 -11.66 -5.29 -11.74
CA CYS A 31 -11.46 -6.20 -10.63
C CYS A 31 -10.31 -5.85 -9.68
N LEU A 32 -9.56 -4.77 -9.93
CA LEU A 32 -8.37 -4.42 -9.14
C LEU A 32 -8.69 -4.17 -7.65
N SER A 33 -9.81 -3.51 -7.33
CA SER A 33 -10.22 -3.34 -5.94
C SER A 33 -10.49 -4.68 -5.24
N GLN A 34 -11.14 -5.62 -5.93
CA GLN A 34 -11.39 -6.94 -5.37
C GLN A 34 -10.08 -7.72 -5.16
N ALA A 35 -9.12 -7.59 -6.08
CA ALA A 35 -7.82 -8.21 -5.96
C ALA A 35 -7.00 -7.66 -4.78
N LEU A 36 -7.08 -6.35 -4.52
CA LEU A 36 -6.46 -5.72 -3.34
C LEU A 36 -7.04 -6.24 -2.02
N GLU A 37 -8.36 -6.49 -1.95
CA GLU A 37 -8.99 -7.08 -0.76
C GLU A 37 -8.56 -8.54 -0.53
N GLU A 38 -8.38 -9.33 -1.60
CA GLU A 38 -7.81 -10.68 -1.46
C GLU A 38 -6.36 -10.64 -0.99
N ILE A 39 -5.54 -9.72 -1.50
CA ILE A 39 -4.16 -9.50 -1.02
C ILE A 39 -4.16 -9.13 0.47
N LYS A 40 -5.09 -8.27 0.90
CA LYS A 40 -5.26 -7.93 2.31
C LYS A 40 -5.57 -9.19 3.14
N ALA A 41 -6.51 -10.02 2.70
CA ALA A 41 -6.84 -11.27 3.38
C ALA A 41 -5.63 -12.22 3.48
N ILE A 42 -4.83 -12.33 2.40
CA ILE A 42 -3.60 -13.13 2.37
C ILE A 42 -2.57 -12.61 3.38
N SER A 43 -2.24 -11.33 3.27
CA SER A 43 -1.19 -10.69 4.07
C SER A 43 -1.52 -10.60 5.56
N CYS A 44 -2.80 -10.63 5.93
CA CYS A 44 -3.25 -10.71 7.32
C CYS A 44 -3.32 -12.16 7.86
N SER A 45 -3.00 -13.18 7.05
CA SER A 45 -3.00 -14.57 7.51
C SER A 45 -1.89 -14.81 8.57
N PRO A 46 -2.15 -15.62 9.62
CA PRO A 46 -1.16 -15.87 10.67
C PRO A 46 0.17 -16.48 10.18
N ASP A 47 0.14 -17.26 9.10
CA ASP A 47 1.30 -17.93 8.52
C ASP A 47 2.02 -17.10 7.44
N TYR A 48 1.51 -15.91 7.10
CA TYR A 48 2.03 -15.10 5.98
C TYR A 48 3.53 -14.82 6.10
N LEU A 49 4.02 -14.52 7.30
CA LEU A 49 5.44 -14.22 7.55
C LEU A 49 6.39 -15.39 7.22
N THR A 50 5.87 -16.62 7.20
CA THR A 50 6.66 -17.84 6.95
C THR A 50 6.28 -18.55 5.65
N ASN A 51 5.30 -18.01 4.91
CA ASN A 51 4.78 -18.60 3.68
C ASN A 51 5.31 -17.84 2.46
N ASP A 52 6.47 -18.29 1.96
CA ASP A 52 7.17 -17.67 0.83
C ASP A 52 6.32 -17.64 -0.46
N ASN A 53 5.46 -18.65 -0.65
CA ASN A 53 4.56 -18.72 -1.80
C ASN A 53 3.54 -17.58 -1.76
N ASP A 54 2.89 -17.38 -0.62
CA ASP A 54 1.90 -16.32 -0.46
C ASP A 54 2.55 -14.93 -0.56
N GLN A 55 3.76 -14.75 -0.01
CA GLN A 55 4.53 -13.51 -0.16
C GLN A 55 4.84 -13.19 -1.63
N ALA A 56 5.33 -14.18 -2.39
CA ALA A 56 5.64 -14.01 -3.81
C ALA A 56 4.38 -13.72 -4.65
N VAL A 57 3.27 -14.41 -4.37
CA VAL A 57 1.95 -14.15 -4.99
C VAL A 57 1.51 -12.71 -4.74
N VAL A 58 1.59 -12.24 -3.49
CA VAL A 58 1.22 -10.88 -3.10
C VAL A 58 2.08 -9.83 -3.81
N GLU A 59 3.40 -9.99 -3.80
CA GLU A 59 4.34 -9.06 -4.42
C GLU A 59 4.09 -8.90 -5.93
N ILE A 60 3.93 -10.02 -6.63
CA ILE A 60 3.64 -10.03 -8.07
C ILE A 60 2.28 -9.37 -8.36
N CYS A 61 1.25 -9.71 -7.59
CA CYS A 61 -0.08 -9.13 -7.79
C CYS A 61 -0.12 -7.63 -7.50
N ILE A 62 0.55 -7.14 -6.45
CA ILE A 62 0.65 -5.69 -6.17
C ILE A 62 1.34 -4.97 -7.32
N THR A 63 2.47 -5.51 -7.80
CA THR A 63 3.19 -4.94 -8.95
C THR A 63 2.30 -4.84 -10.19
N ARG A 64 1.53 -5.91 -10.49
CA ARG A 64 0.60 -5.92 -11.62
C ARG A 64 -0.54 -4.92 -11.45
N ILE A 65 -1.17 -4.89 -10.27
CA ILE A 65 -2.31 -4.01 -9.96
C ILE A 65 -1.89 -2.55 -10.03
N THR A 66 -0.78 -2.17 -9.37
CA THR A 66 -0.30 -0.78 -9.37
C THR A 66 0.10 -0.32 -10.77
N THR A 67 0.63 -1.22 -11.61
CA THR A 67 0.85 -0.96 -13.04
C THR A 67 -0.46 -0.70 -13.77
N ALA A 68 -1.46 -1.57 -13.64
CA ALA A 68 -2.75 -1.39 -14.30
C ALA A 68 -3.45 -0.08 -13.89
N ILE A 69 -3.41 0.26 -12.59
CA ILE A 69 -3.94 1.53 -12.07
C ILE A 69 -3.27 2.73 -12.76
N ARG A 70 -1.95 2.68 -12.93
CA ARG A 70 -1.17 3.75 -13.56
C ARG A 70 -1.52 3.89 -15.03
N GLU A 71 -1.50 2.80 -15.79
CA GLU A 71 -1.72 2.83 -17.23
C GLU A 71 -3.17 3.21 -17.59
N THR A 72 -4.15 2.74 -16.82
CA THR A 72 -5.57 3.10 -16.99
C THR A 72 -5.94 4.44 -16.34
N ARG A 73 -5.03 5.03 -15.54
CA ARG A 73 -5.25 6.27 -14.76
C ARG A 73 -6.47 6.19 -13.83
N SER A 74 -6.69 5.01 -13.25
CA SER A 74 -7.90 4.65 -12.49
C SER A 74 -7.73 4.75 -10.96
N ILE A 75 -6.71 5.46 -10.46
CA ILE A 75 -6.39 5.54 -9.03
C ILE A 75 -7.59 5.98 -8.16
N GLU A 76 -8.41 6.91 -8.63
CA GLU A 76 -9.56 7.39 -7.86
C GLU A 76 -10.64 6.30 -7.66
N ARG A 77 -10.72 5.34 -8.58
CA ARG A 77 -11.63 4.19 -8.50
C ARG A 77 -11.16 3.14 -7.50
N HIS A 78 -9.84 2.97 -7.37
CA HIS A 78 -9.22 1.90 -6.57
C HIS A 78 -8.58 2.40 -5.27
N GLY A 79 -8.50 3.70 -5.07
CA GLY A 79 -7.79 4.34 -3.95
C GLY A 79 -8.27 3.87 -2.59
N GLY A 80 -9.58 3.62 -2.42
CA GLY A 80 -10.13 3.09 -1.16
C GLY A 80 -9.55 1.72 -0.80
N ALA A 81 -9.56 0.76 -1.73
CA ALA A 81 -9.01 -0.58 -1.51
C ALA A 81 -7.48 -0.54 -1.35
N LEU A 82 -6.80 0.32 -2.12
CA LEU A 82 -5.35 0.50 -2.05
C LEU A 82 -4.92 1.03 -0.68
N VAL A 83 -5.58 2.08 -0.19
CA VAL A 83 -5.34 2.64 1.15
C VAL A 83 -5.78 1.66 2.24
N GLY A 84 -6.84 0.87 2.02
CA GLY A 84 -7.30 -0.15 2.97
C GLY A 84 -6.32 -1.32 3.15
N LEU A 85 -5.60 -1.72 2.08
CA LEU A 85 -4.48 -2.66 2.15
C LEU A 85 -3.25 -2.00 2.80
N TRP A 86 -2.99 -0.74 2.47
CA TRP A 86 -1.88 -0.01 3.06
C TRP A 86 -2.02 0.13 4.58
N GLU A 87 -3.21 0.48 5.04
CA GLU A 87 -3.52 0.64 6.45
C GLU A 87 -3.39 -0.69 7.22
N SER A 88 -3.74 -1.83 6.62
CA SER A 88 -3.62 -3.13 7.30
C SER A 88 -2.17 -3.49 7.61
N CYS A 89 -1.20 -3.04 6.82
CA CYS A 89 0.22 -3.21 7.14
C CYS A 89 0.61 -2.59 8.49
N LEU A 90 -0.11 -1.55 8.96
CA LEU A 90 0.13 -0.95 10.28
C LEU A 90 -0.17 -1.89 11.44
N GLU A 91 -0.93 -2.97 11.23
CA GLU A 91 -1.24 -3.97 12.25
C GLU A 91 -0.10 -4.98 12.46
N HIS A 92 0.90 -4.95 11.58
CA HIS A 92 2.03 -5.88 11.57
C HIS A 92 3.35 -5.19 11.92
N ASN A 93 4.39 -5.99 12.19
CA ASN A 93 5.72 -5.45 12.44
C ASN A 93 6.36 -4.94 11.14
N LEU A 94 6.58 -3.63 11.07
CA LEU A 94 7.20 -2.95 9.93
C LEU A 94 8.70 -2.67 10.15
N THR A 95 9.22 -2.94 11.34
CA THR A 95 10.64 -2.75 11.63
C THR A 95 11.46 -3.83 10.91
N PRO A 96 12.48 -3.45 10.12
CA PRO A 96 13.34 -4.41 9.41
C PRO A 96 13.92 -5.47 10.35
N GLN A 97 14.02 -6.71 9.89
CA GLN A 97 14.62 -7.82 10.65
C GLN A 97 15.99 -8.16 10.07
N GLY A 98 17.07 -7.91 10.83
CA GLY A 98 18.44 -8.18 10.38
C GLY A 98 19.08 -7.01 9.60
N LYS A 99 20.08 -7.30 8.76
CA LYS A 99 20.78 -6.29 7.95
C LYS A 99 19.92 -5.94 6.73
N ASP A 100 19.07 -4.93 6.89
CA ASP A 100 18.34 -4.24 5.82
C ASP A 100 17.31 -5.09 5.03
N GLU A 101 16.82 -6.19 5.59
CA GLU A 101 15.69 -6.91 4.98
C GLU A 101 14.36 -6.37 5.53
N ASP A 102 13.61 -5.72 4.65
CA ASP A 102 12.24 -5.28 4.93
C ASP A 102 11.34 -6.50 5.20
N THR A 103 10.47 -6.38 6.20
CA THR A 103 9.44 -7.38 6.43
C THR A 103 8.50 -7.46 5.22
N PRO A 104 7.80 -8.59 5.00
CA PRO A 104 6.83 -8.70 3.90
C PRO A 104 5.79 -7.58 3.91
N HIS A 105 5.33 -7.14 5.08
CA HIS A 105 4.41 -6.00 5.21
C HIS A 105 5.05 -4.65 4.92
N ALA A 106 6.34 -4.47 5.24
CA ALA A 106 7.06 -3.26 4.87
C ALA A 106 7.23 -3.14 3.34
N LYS A 107 7.46 -4.25 2.64
CA LYS A 107 7.50 -4.29 1.16
C LYS A 107 6.15 -3.88 0.54
N ILE A 108 5.04 -4.48 1.01
CA ILE A 108 3.68 -4.09 0.60
C ILE A 108 3.47 -2.58 0.82
N ALA A 109 3.81 -2.09 2.02
CA ALA A 109 3.62 -0.69 2.35
C ALA A 109 4.45 0.25 1.47
N SER A 110 5.69 -0.14 1.12
CA SER A 110 6.57 0.62 0.23
C SER A 110 6.03 0.68 -1.21
N ASP A 111 5.54 -0.42 -1.77
CA ASP A 111 4.95 -0.46 -3.12
C ASP A 111 3.70 0.41 -3.22
N ILE A 112 2.82 0.32 -2.23
CA ILE A 112 1.60 1.14 -2.17
C ILE A 112 1.96 2.62 -1.95
N THR A 113 2.93 2.91 -1.08
CA THR A 113 3.43 4.28 -0.87
C THR A 113 3.91 4.90 -2.18
N SER A 114 4.66 4.15 -2.99
CA SER A 114 5.14 4.61 -4.30
C SER A 114 3.96 4.94 -5.24
N CYS A 115 2.95 4.06 -5.29
CA CYS A 115 1.74 4.27 -6.08
C CYS A 115 0.95 5.52 -5.64
N ILE A 116 0.80 5.73 -4.32
CA ILE A 116 0.11 6.89 -3.76
C ILE A 116 0.91 8.19 -4.02
N LEU A 117 2.22 8.18 -3.83
CA LEU A 117 3.10 9.32 -4.08
C LEU A 117 3.04 9.77 -5.54
N GLN A 118 2.99 8.84 -6.49
CA GLN A 118 2.84 9.16 -7.92
C GLN A 118 1.49 9.84 -8.24
N ASN A 119 0.49 9.66 -7.38
CA ASN A 119 -0.87 10.19 -7.56
C ASN A 119 -1.23 11.30 -6.55
N TYR A 120 -0.23 11.91 -5.88
CA TYR A 120 -0.46 12.95 -4.88
C TYR A 120 -1.27 14.14 -5.40
N SER A 121 -1.21 14.44 -6.70
CA SER A 121 -1.95 15.54 -7.32
C SER A 121 -3.47 15.31 -7.37
N ARG A 122 -3.97 14.13 -6.97
CA ARG A 122 -5.40 13.78 -6.95
C ARG A 122 -6.01 14.02 -5.56
N PRO A 123 -6.84 15.07 -5.36
CA PRO A 123 -7.38 15.41 -4.05
C PRO A 123 -8.21 14.31 -3.36
N PRO A 124 -9.03 13.50 -4.06
CA PRO A 124 -9.75 12.39 -3.43
C PRO A 124 -8.82 11.32 -2.86
N VAL A 125 -7.76 10.97 -3.60
CA VAL A 125 -6.74 10.00 -3.16
C VAL A 125 -5.96 10.55 -1.97
N MET A 126 -5.62 11.84 -2.01
CA MET A 126 -4.93 12.49 -0.90
C MET A 126 -5.76 12.48 0.39
N ALA A 127 -7.05 12.76 0.30
CA ALA A 127 -7.94 12.73 1.47
C ALA A 127 -8.00 11.34 2.12
N LEU A 128 -7.93 10.26 1.32
CA LEU A 128 -7.88 8.90 1.84
C LEU A 128 -6.52 8.56 2.49
N ALA A 129 -5.43 8.98 1.85
CA ALA A 129 -4.08 8.56 2.23
C ALA A 129 -3.48 9.35 3.40
N VAL A 130 -3.85 10.63 3.60
CA VAL A 130 -3.27 11.48 4.65
C VAL A 130 -3.38 10.87 6.06
N PRO A 131 -4.56 10.41 6.52
CA PRO A 131 -4.68 9.82 7.86
C PRO A 131 -3.77 8.60 8.06
N VAL A 132 -3.67 7.75 7.03
CA VAL A 132 -2.84 6.54 7.06
C VAL A 132 -1.36 6.91 7.04
N ALA A 133 -0.96 7.89 6.24
CA ALA A 133 0.41 8.39 6.18
C ALA A 133 0.92 8.90 7.53
N VAL A 134 0.07 9.62 8.28
CA VAL A 134 0.37 10.12 9.63
C VAL A 134 0.59 8.95 10.59
N ARG A 135 -0.21 7.89 10.51
CA ARG A 135 -0.01 6.69 11.34
C ARG A 135 1.28 5.94 10.99
N PHE A 136 1.65 5.86 9.72
CA PHE A 136 2.93 5.28 9.29
C PHE A 136 4.12 6.08 9.82
N LEU A 137 4.02 7.41 9.86
CA LEU A 137 5.06 8.28 10.39
C LEU A 137 5.45 7.89 11.84
N GLN A 138 4.48 7.40 12.62
CA GLN A 138 4.63 7.00 14.02
C GLN A 138 5.15 5.57 14.23
N ARG A 139 5.24 4.71 13.19
CA ARG A 139 5.50 3.26 13.34
C ARG A 139 6.98 2.83 13.34
N GLY A 140 7.93 3.75 13.28
CA GLY A 140 9.35 3.47 13.56
C GLY A 140 10.18 2.80 12.45
N ASN A 141 9.62 2.53 11.27
CA ASN A 141 10.43 2.18 10.09
C ASN A 141 10.97 3.48 9.46
N ARG A 142 12.29 3.66 9.50
CA ARG A 142 12.95 4.91 9.09
C ARG A 142 12.71 5.28 7.62
N GLU A 143 12.69 4.30 6.72
CA GLU A 143 12.47 4.55 5.30
C GLU A 143 11.01 4.93 5.03
N LEU A 144 10.06 4.17 5.57
CA LEU A 144 8.64 4.49 5.48
C LEU A 144 8.35 5.86 6.09
N SER A 145 8.87 6.17 7.28
CA SER A 145 8.72 7.50 7.91
C SER A 145 9.29 8.62 7.04
N ARG A 146 10.40 8.40 6.32
CA ARG A 146 10.97 9.39 5.39
C ARG A 146 10.05 9.61 4.18
N ASN A 147 9.50 8.53 3.63
CA ASN A 147 8.56 8.59 2.51
C ASN A 147 7.26 9.28 2.92
N MET A 148 6.77 9.01 4.15
CA MET A 148 5.59 9.67 4.70
C MET A 148 5.81 11.16 4.95
N SER A 149 6.97 11.53 5.50
CA SER A 149 7.34 12.95 5.65
C SER A 149 7.32 13.67 4.30
N SER A 150 7.84 13.02 3.25
CA SER A 150 7.81 13.56 1.88
C SER A 150 6.37 13.71 1.37
N TYR A 151 5.55 12.68 1.55
CA TYR A 151 4.13 12.71 1.15
C TYR A 151 3.33 13.80 1.86
N LEU A 152 3.47 13.92 3.18
CA LEU A 152 2.77 14.92 3.98
C LEU A 152 3.24 16.35 3.65
N SER A 153 4.51 16.52 3.28
CA SER A 153 5.02 17.81 2.78
C SER A 153 4.34 18.20 1.45
N LEU A 154 4.17 17.25 0.53
CA LEU A 154 3.42 17.47 -0.72
C LEU A 154 1.95 17.77 -0.45
N ALA A 155 1.34 17.06 0.51
CA ALA A 155 -0.04 17.31 0.94
C ALA A 155 -0.20 18.71 1.55
N ALA A 156 0.76 19.17 2.36
CA ALA A 156 0.77 20.52 2.93
C ALA A 156 0.81 21.61 1.85
N MET A 157 1.61 21.39 0.81
CA MET A 157 1.71 22.34 -0.31
C MET A 157 0.45 22.40 -1.16
N ALA A 158 -0.23 21.26 -1.36
CA ALA A 158 -1.36 21.16 -2.28
C ALA A 158 -2.71 21.39 -1.60
N LYS A 159 -2.89 20.90 -0.36
CA LYS A 159 -4.18 20.88 0.34
C LYS A 159 -4.00 20.82 1.87
N ALA A 160 -3.37 21.86 2.42
CA ALA A 160 -3.04 21.98 3.86
C ALA A 160 -4.23 21.70 4.81
N ASP A 161 -5.46 22.00 4.40
CA ASP A 161 -6.66 21.78 5.19
C ASP A 161 -6.83 20.31 5.63
N LEU A 162 -6.33 19.35 4.84
CA LEU A 162 -6.36 17.93 5.19
C LEU A 162 -5.44 17.58 6.38
N LEU A 163 -4.48 18.43 6.72
CA LEU A 163 -3.52 18.19 7.80
C LEU A 163 -3.92 18.80 9.13
N VAL A 164 -4.96 19.65 9.15
CA VAL A 164 -5.37 20.40 10.35
C VAL A 164 -5.64 19.45 11.52
N GLU A 165 -6.43 18.40 11.29
CA GLU A 165 -6.78 17.39 12.31
C GLU A 165 -5.61 16.49 12.71
N HIS A 166 -4.50 16.54 11.97
CA HIS A 166 -3.33 15.69 12.21
C HIS A 166 -2.10 16.47 12.70
N THR A 167 -2.22 17.78 12.91
CA THR A 167 -1.09 18.66 13.22
C THR A 167 -0.35 18.23 14.49
N GLU A 168 -1.07 17.85 15.54
CA GLU A 168 -0.50 17.36 16.79
C GLU A 168 0.29 16.06 16.57
N ALA A 169 -0.33 15.06 15.92
CA ALA A 169 0.30 13.79 15.62
C ALA A 169 1.60 13.96 14.80
N ILE A 170 1.58 14.81 13.78
CA ILE A 170 2.75 15.13 12.95
C ILE A 170 3.83 15.82 13.79
N THR A 171 3.45 16.80 14.61
CA THR A 171 4.39 17.55 15.47
C THR A 171 5.08 16.62 16.47
N CYS A 172 4.31 15.74 17.12
CA CYS A 172 4.82 14.71 18.02
C CYS A 172 5.81 13.77 17.34
N SER A 173 5.50 13.29 16.13
CA SER A 173 6.41 12.45 15.35
C SER A 173 7.73 13.15 14.99
N VAL A 174 7.69 14.44 14.64
CA VAL A 174 8.90 15.22 14.29
C VAL A 174 9.75 15.51 15.53
N LEU A 175 9.12 15.84 16.65
CA LEU A 175 9.81 16.18 17.90
C LEU A 175 10.28 14.93 18.68
N GLY A 176 9.82 13.74 18.31
CA GLY A 176 10.12 12.50 19.03
C GLY A 176 9.44 12.44 20.41
N VAL A 177 8.25 13.04 20.53
CA VAL A 177 7.49 13.13 21.77
C VAL A 177 6.20 12.33 21.61
N ASP A 178 5.90 11.41 22.52
CA ASP A 178 4.66 10.64 22.46
C ASP A 178 3.44 11.51 22.76
N VAL A 179 2.35 11.31 21.99
CA VAL A 179 1.03 11.89 22.29
C VAL A 179 0.50 11.21 23.54
N LYS A 180 0.12 12.00 24.55
CA LYS A 180 -0.25 11.52 25.88
C LYS A 180 -1.72 11.14 25.99
#